data_AF-A0A2D6NCB0-F1
#
_entry.id   AF-A0A2D6NCB0-F1
#
_cell.length_a   1.000
_cell.length_b   1.000
_cell.length_c   1.000
_cell.angle_alpha   90.00
_cell.angle_beta   90.00
_cell.angle_gamma   90.00
#
_symmetry.space_group_name_H-M   'P 1'
#
loop_
_entity.id
_entity.type
_entity.pdbx_description
1 polymer ?
#
loop_
_entity_poly.entity_id
_entity_poly.type
_entity_poly.pdbx_seq_one_letter_code
_entity_poly.pdbx_strand_id
1 'polypeptide(L)' 'MKNKNQETKRSFRITKKIAKHGSQNIIIVPRILESSLKPGTIVELNINVLEDLNDEEEK' A
#
# COMPACT_ATOMS: atom_id res chain seq x y z
N MET A 1 -35.28 -11.22 11.45
CA MET A 1 -33.86 -11.46 11.07
C MET A 1 -33.43 -10.31 10.17
N LYS A 2 -32.60 -9.38 10.67
CA LYS A 2 -32.21 -8.15 9.93
C LYS A 2 -30.78 -8.28 9.38
N ASN A 3 -30.72 -8.23 8.04
CA ASN A 3 -29.66 -7.86 7.10
C ASN A 3 -28.18 -7.98 7.53
N LYS A 4 -27.46 -8.91 6.87
CA LYS A 4 -26.01 -8.81 6.70
C LYS A 4 -25.73 -7.58 5.82
N ASN A 5 -25.28 -6.48 6.43
CA ASN A 5 -24.54 -5.45 5.71
C ASN A 5 -23.28 -6.12 5.14
N GLN A 6 -23.28 -6.44 3.85
CA GLN A 6 -22.06 -6.84 3.17
C GLN A 6 -21.23 -5.57 2.94
N GLU A 7 -20.33 -5.26 3.87
CA GLU A 7 -19.28 -4.28 3.62
C GLU A 7 -18.41 -4.77 2.46
N THR A 8 -18.50 -4.08 1.32
CA THR A 8 -17.63 -4.35 0.19
C THR A 8 -16.21 -3.86 0.51
N LYS A 9 -15.40 -4.71 1.18
CA LYS A 9 -13.96 -4.48 1.40
C LYS A 9 -13.25 -4.59 0.06
N ARG A 10 -12.66 -3.49 -0.42
CA ARG A 10 -11.79 -3.49 -1.61
C ARG A 10 -10.35 -3.67 -1.14
N SER A 11 -9.64 -4.63 -1.74
CA SER A 11 -8.24 -4.92 -1.44
C SER A 11 -7.37 -4.60 -2.65
N PHE A 12 -6.24 -3.96 -2.42
CA PHE A 12 -5.24 -3.64 -3.44
C PHE A 12 -3.88 -4.14 -2.96
N ARG A 13 -3.14 -4.81 -3.84
CA ARG A 13 -1.73 -5.18 -3.61
C ARG A 13 -0.86 -4.36 -4.56
N ILE A 14 -0.02 -3.51 -4.01
CA ILE A 14 0.88 -2.64 -4.76
C ILE A 14 2.31 -2.95 -4.35
N THR A 15 3.12 -3.42 -5.29
CA THR A 15 4.58 -3.51 -5.13
C THR A 15 5.19 -2.21 -5.66
N LYS A 16 5.83 -1.43 -4.79
CA LYS A 16 6.45 -0.17 -5.19
C LYS A 16 7.66 0.11 -4.30
N LYS A 17 8.70 0.70 -4.89
CA LYS A 17 9.86 1.20 -4.14
C LYS A 17 9.44 2.40 -3.29
N ILE A 18 9.99 2.49 -2.08
CA ILE A 18 9.79 3.62 -1.18
C ILE A 18 10.46 4.86 -1.78
N ALA A 19 9.74 5.98 -1.83
CA ALA A 19 10.29 7.23 -2.32
C ALA A 19 10.89 8.04 -1.16
N LYS A 20 11.78 8.98 -1.48
CA LYS A 20 12.39 9.89 -0.52
C LYS A 20 11.91 11.32 -0.78
N HIS A 21 11.45 11.99 0.26
CA HIS A 21 11.08 13.40 0.22
C HIS A 21 11.78 14.13 1.38
N GLY A 22 12.87 14.82 1.06
CA GLY A 22 13.77 15.40 2.05
C GLY A 22 14.42 14.33 2.93
N SER A 23 14.27 14.46 4.25
CA SER A 23 14.73 13.47 5.24
C SER A 23 13.73 12.34 5.48
N GLN A 24 12.55 12.38 4.88
CA GLN A 24 11.49 11.40 5.12
C GLN A 24 11.40 10.38 3.99
N ASN A 25 11.14 9.13 4.38
CA ASN A 25 10.75 8.07 3.47
C ASN A 25 9.22 8.05 3.36
N ILE A 26 8.69 8.08 2.15
CA ILE A 26 7.26 8.19 1.89
C ILE A 26 6.77 7.11 0.91
N ILE A 27 5.53 6.65 1.13
CA ILE A 27 4.79 5.82 0.18
C ILE A 27 3.87 6.73 -0.63
N ILE A 28 4.18 6.91 -1.91
CA ILE A 28 3.37 7.76 -2.79
C ILE A 28 2.12 6.99 -3.22
N VAL A 29 0.95 7.50 -2.81
CA VAL A 29 -0.37 7.00 -3.23
C VAL A 29 -0.49 7.06 -4.75
N PRO A 30 -0.70 5.92 -5.44
CA PRO A 30 -0.92 5.91 -6.89
C PRO A 30 -2.23 6.62 -7.27
N ARG A 31 -2.23 7.27 -8.43
CA ARG A 31 -3.38 8.06 -8.92
C ARG A 31 -4.67 7.23 -9.05
N ILE A 32 -4.57 5.95 -9.37
CA ILE A 32 -5.73 5.04 -9.44
C ILE A 32 -6.47 4.92 -8.09
N LEU A 33 -5.79 5.15 -6.97
CA LEU A 33 -6.39 5.09 -5.64
C LEU A 33 -6.81 6.46 -5.11
N GLU A 34 -6.52 7.55 -5.81
CA GLU A 34 -6.80 8.93 -5.37
C GLU A 34 -8.29 9.15 -5.05
N SER A 35 -9.18 8.55 -5.85
CA SER A 35 -10.63 8.63 -5.64
C SER A 35 -11.10 7.97 -4.34
N SER A 36 -10.35 6.95 -3.88
CA SER A 36 -10.69 6.13 -2.71
C SER A 36 -9.88 6.52 -1.47
N LEU A 37 -8.71 7.14 -1.64
CA LEU A 37 -7.79 7.56 -0.57
C LEU A 37 -7.78 9.09 -0.44
N LYS A 38 -8.95 9.67 -0.17
CA LYS A 38 -9.09 11.11 0.08
C LYS A 38 -8.49 11.48 1.44
N PRO A 39 -8.09 12.75 1.65
CA PRO A 39 -7.70 13.22 2.98
C PRO A 39 -8.76 12.88 4.03
N GLY A 40 -8.34 12.33 5.18
CA GLY A 40 -9.23 11.87 6.25
C GLY A 40 -9.76 10.43 6.09
N THR A 41 -9.41 9.72 5.02
CA THR A 41 -9.76 8.30 4.87
C THR A 41 -8.90 7.44 5.80
N ILE A 42 -9.53 6.62 6.65
CA ILE A 42 -8.84 5.62 7.46
C ILE A 42 -8.61 4.38 6.61
N VAL A 43 -7.36 3.93 6.53
CA VAL A 43 -6.98 2.71 5.81
C VAL A 43 -6.10 1.81 6.63
N GLU A 44 -6.27 0.51 6.42
CA GLU A 44 -5.40 -0.55 6.94
C GLU A 44 -4.25 -0.77 5.95
N LEU A 45 -3.01 -0.67 6.42
CA LEU A 45 -1.80 -0.91 5.63
C LEU A 45 -1.13 -2.20 6.12
N ASN A 46 -0.95 -3.16 5.22
CA ASN A 46 -0.15 -4.36 5.44
C ASN A 46 1.12 -4.26 4.59
N ILE A 47 2.28 -4.10 5.22
CA ILE A 47 3.56 -3.88 4.55
C ILE A 47 4.45 -5.11 4.74
N ASN A 48 4.87 -5.71 3.63
CA ASN A 48 5.89 -6.76 3.62
C ASN A 48 7.13 -6.18 2.93
N VAL A 49 8.24 -6.07 3.66
CA VAL A 49 9.53 -5.67 3.08
C VAL A 49 10.02 -6.85 2.25
N LEU A 50 10.27 -6.62 0.96
CA LEU A 50 10.85 -7.61 0.07
C LEU A 50 12.34 -7.34 0.01
N GLU A 51 13.15 -8.30 0.41
CA GLU A 51 14.59 -8.27 0.14
C GLU A 51 14.77 -8.54 -1.36
N ASP A 52 15.59 -7.72 -2.02
CA ASP A 52 15.89 -7.92 -3.44
C ASP A 52 16.56 -9.30 -3.59
N LEU A 53 15.98 -10.18 -4.40
CA LEU A 53 16.51 -11.52 -4.70
C LEU A 53 17.83 -11.49 -5.50
N ASN A 54 18.55 -10.36 -5.51
CA ASN A 54 19.68 -10.11 -6.40
C ASN A 54 21.05 -10.15 -5.70
N ASP A 55 21.12 -10.46 -4.40
CA ASP A 55 22.38 -10.45 -3.64
C ASP A 55 22.90 -11.87 -3.28
N GLU A 56 22.45 -12.94 -3.95
CA GLU A 56 22.94 -14.31 -3.73
C GLU A 56 23.61 -14.99 -4.95
N GLU A 57 24.13 -14.24 -5.93
CA GLU A 57 25.01 -14.81 -6.97
C GLU A 57 26.23 -13.91 -7.24
N GLU A 58 27.09 -13.67 -6.24
CA GLU A 58 28.51 -13.39 -6.46
C GLU A 58 29.29 -13.46 -5.14
N LYS A 59 29.77 -14.66 -4.79
CA LYS A 59 31.04 -14.90 -4.10
C LYS A 59 31.41 -16.38 -4.09
#